data_AF-A0A9E1X5G5-F1
#
_entry.id   AF-A0A9E1X5G5-F1
#
_cell.length_a   1.000
_cell.length_b   1.000
_cell.length_c   1.000
_cell.angle_alpha   90.00
_cell.angle_beta   90.00
_cell.angle_gamma   90.00
#
_symmetry.space_group_name_H-M   'P 1'
#
loop_
_entity.id
_entity.type
_entity.pdbx_description
1 polymer ?
#
loop_
_entity_poly.entity_id
_entity_poly.type
_entity_poly.pdbx_seq_one_letter_code
_entity_poly.pdbx_strand_id
1 'polypeptide(L)'
;HPHPQVHMIIVADGADEADKWIADQAKTGDIVITADIPLAAKAVAAGALVLRHDGDMITEANIGNQLATRDLMTDVRAADPLFTGQGHKGQRSFSKQDRSRFLNNLEMTIRKVTGG
;
A
#
# COMPACT_ATOMS: atom_id res chain seq x y z
N HIS A 1 17.46 3.56 20.88
CA HIS A 1 16.33 4.19 21.59
C HIS A 1 15.19 4.42 20.63
N PRO A 2 13.94 4.05 20.96
CA PRO A 2 12.79 4.35 20.12
C PRO A 2 12.57 5.87 20.06
N HIS A 3 12.23 6.38 18.88
CA HIS A 3 11.89 7.79 18.68
C HIS A 3 10.48 8.05 19.23
N PRO A 4 10.20 9.16 19.92
CA PRO A 4 8.89 9.41 20.55
C PRO A 4 7.72 9.49 19.56
N GLN A 5 8.00 9.73 18.28
CA GLN A 5 6.99 9.76 17.20
C GLN A 5 6.82 8.41 16.48
N VAL A 6 7.53 7.37 16.91
CA VAL A 6 7.47 6.04 16.30
C VAL A 6 6.82 5.09 17.30
N HIS A 7 5.70 4.52 16.90
CA HIS A 7 4.94 3.56 17.70
C HIS A 7 4.88 2.22 16.98
N MET A 8 5.09 1.13 17.72
CA MET A 8 4.86 -0.22 17.24
C MET A 8 3.54 -0.70 17.84
N ILE A 9 2.60 -1.09 16.98
CA ILE A 9 1.29 -1.61 17.39
C ILE A 9 1.30 -3.11 17.19
N ILE A 10 0.93 -3.85 18.24
CA ILE A 10 0.78 -5.30 18.20
C ILE A 10 -0.71 -5.61 18.13
N VAL A 11 -1.12 -6.36 17.12
CA VAL A 11 -2.51 -6.80 16.92
C VAL A 11 -2.69 -8.25 17.38
N ALA A 12 -3.93 -8.72 17.42
CA ALA A 12 -4.23 -10.12 17.68
C ALA A 12 -3.63 -11.02 16.58
N ASP A 13 -3.40 -12.28 16.93
CA ASP A 13 -3.04 -13.29 15.94
C ASP A 13 -4.25 -13.64 15.07
N GLY A 14 -4.02 -13.83 13.77
CA GLY A 14 -5.08 -14.08 12.80
C GLY A 14 -4.77 -13.54 11.41
N ALA A 15 -5.55 -14.00 10.42
CA ALA A 15 -5.42 -13.55 9.05
C ALA A 15 -5.82 -12.07 8.92
N ASP A 16 -4.92 -11.30 8.33
CA ASP A 16 -5.11 -9.89 7.97
C ASP A 16 -5.45 -8.95 9.15
N GLU A 17 -5.16 -9.34 10.40
CA GLU A 17 -5.49 -8.53 11.59
C GLU A 17 -4.79 -7.16 11.59
N ALA A 18 -3.55 -7.10 11.09
CA ALA A 18 -2.83 -5.84 10.94
C ALA A 18 -3.51 -4.93 9.91
N ASP A 19 -3.93 -5.49 8.78
CA ASP A 19 -4.58 -4.74 7.72
C ASP A 19 -5.96 -4.22 8.16
N LYS A 20 -6.72 -5.02 8.91
CA LYS A 20 -7.98 -4.58 9.53
C LYS A 20 -7.73 -3.40 10.46
N TRP A 21 -6.76 -3.52 11.36
CA TRP A 21 -6.43 -2.44 12.29
C TRP A 21 -6.01 -1.16 11.56
N ILE A 22 -5.12 -1.26 10.55
CA ILE A 22 -4.68 -0.10 9.76
C ILE A 22 -5.87 0.54 9.03
N ALA A 23 -6.74 -0.26 8.40
CA ALA A 23 -7.92 0.24 7.70
C ALA A 23 -8.90 0.95 8.65
N ASP A 24 -9.09 0.43 9.86
CA ASP A 24 -9.97 1.03 10.88
C ASP A 24 -9.41 2.33 11.45
N GLN A 25 -8.07 2.50 11.48
CA GLN A 25 -7.44 3.74 11.93
C GLN A 25 -7.32 4.81 10.83
N ALA A 26 -7.22 4.38 9.57
CA ALA A 26 -7.00 5.27 8.44
C ALA A 26 -8.17 6.26 8.28
N LYS A 27 -7.84 7.54 8.10
CA LYS A 27 -8.82 8.61 7.89
C LYS A 27 -8.24 9.73 7.03
N THR A 28 -9.09 10.69 6.68
CA THR A 28 -8.66 11.91 5.98
C THR A 28 -7.51 12.61 6.71
N GLY A 29 -6.47 12.93 5.95
CA GLY A 29 -5.24 13.54 6.47
C GLY A 29 -4.14 12.52 6.80
N ASP A 30 -4.44 11.23 6.91
CA ASP A 30 -3.40 10.23 7.11
C ASP A 30 -2.68 9.87 5.80
N ILE A 31 -1.43 9.41 5.94
CA ILE A 31 -0.63 8.85 4.85
C ILE A 31 -0.37 7.38 5.17
N VAL A 32 -0.90 6.47 4.37
CA VAL A 32 -0.72 5.03 4.51
C VAL A 32 0.32 4.54 3.51
N ILE A 33 1.37 3.88 4.01
CA ILE A 33 2.39 3.25 3.16
C ILE A 33 2.10 1.75 3.05
N THR A 34 1.64 1.29 1.90
CA THR A 34 1.37 -0.13 1.67
C THR A 34 1.50 -0.50 0.19
N ALA A 35 1.87 -1.75 -0.08
CA ALA A 35 1.77 -2.36 -1.41
C ALA A 35 0.63 -3.40 -1.50
N ASP A 36 -0.07 -3.65 -0.39
CA ASP A 36 -1.26 -4.49 -0.36
C ASP A 36 -2.45 -3.72 -0.96
N ILE A 37 -3.00 -4.26 -2.06
CA ILE A 37 -4.05 -3.60 -2.84
C ILE A 37 -5.40 -3.59 -2.10
N PRO A 38 -5.86 -4.70 -1.48
CA PRO A 38 -7.02 -4.68 -0.58
C PRO A 38 -6.93 -3.64 0.54
N LEU A 39 -5.80 -3.54 1.25
CA LEU A 39 -5.61 -2.53 2.29
C LEU A 39 -5.61 -1.11 1.72
N ALA A 40 -4.91 -0.90 0.61
CA ALA A 40 -4.88 0.39 -0.08
C ALA A 40 -6.28 0.86 -0.49
N ALA A 41 -7.13 -0.05 -0.99
CA ALA A 41 -8.50 0.27 -1.35
C ALA A 41 -9.32 0.77 -0.15
N LYS A 42 -9.20 0.12 1.00
CA LYS A 42 -9.87 0.55 2.23
C LYS A 42 -9.36 1.90 2.71
N ALA A 43 -8.04 2.09 2.71
CA ALA A 43 -7.42 3.36 3.13
C ALA A 43 -7.82 4.54 2.22
N VAL A 44 -7.83 4.33 0.90
CA VAL A 44 -8.30 5.33 -0.07
C VAL A 44 -9.79 5.64 0.19
N ALA A 45 -10.64 4.62 0.38
CA ALA A 45 -12.05 4.83 0.67
C ALA A 45 -12.31 5.59 1.98
N ALA A 46 -11.40 5.48 2.97
CA ALA A 46 -11.42 6.26 4.21
C ALA A 46 -10.88 7.71 4.05
N GLY A 47 -10.46 8.09 2.84
CA GLY A 47 -9.93 9.41 2.52
C GLY A 47 -8.45 9.60 2.87
N ALA A 48 -7.74 8.54 3.25
CA ALA A 48 -6.30 8.60 3.46
C ALA A 48 -5.55 8.67 2.12
N LEU A 49 -4.36 9.27 2.14
CA LEU A 49 -3.46 9.27 0.99
C LEU A 49 -2.60 8.00 1.03
N VAL A 50 -2.51 7.27 -0.08
CA VAL A 50 -1.82 5.97 -0.11
C VAL A 50 -0.62 6.00 -1.06
N LEU A 51 0.53 5.56 -0.55
CA LEU A 51 1.80 5.51 -1.28
C LEU A 51 2.43 4.11 -1.14
N ARG A 52 2.96 3.58 -2.24
CA ARG A 52 3.72 2.33 -2.25
C ARG A 52 5.18 2.62 -1.92
N HIS A 53 5.88 1.62 -1.38
CA HIS A 53 7.30 1.77 -1.03
C HIS A 53 8.20 2.11 -2.23
N ASP A 54 7.79 1.76 -3.45
CA ASP A 54 8.48 2.11 -4.70
C ASP A 54 8.24 3.57 -5.14
N GLY A 55 7.32 4.26 -4.47
CA GLY A 55 6.97 5.66 -4.72
C GLY A 55 5.72 5.83 -5.56
N ASP A 56 5.04 4.77 -6.00
CA ASP A 56 3.79 4.91 -6.76
C ASP A 56 2.62 5.30 -5.85
N MET A 57 1.78 6.23 -6.31
CA MET A 57 0.58 6.64 -5.59
C MET A 57 -0.60 5.73 -5.96
N ILE A 58 -1.34 5.30 -4.94
CA ILE A 58 -2.64 4.64 -5.12
C ILE A 58 -3.71 5.69 -4.82
N THR A 59 -4.63 5.86 -5.77
CA THR A 59 -5.64 6.91 -5.73
C THR A 59 -7.00 6.35 -6.12
N GLU A 60 -8.07 7.08 -5.82
CA GLU A 60 -9.43 6.73 -6.26
C GLU A 60 -9.51 6.47 -7.77
N ALA A 61 -8.74 7.23 -8.56
CA ALA A 61 -8.73 7.12 -10.01
C ALA A 61 -8.09 5.83 -10.55
N ASN A 62 -7.22 5.17 -9.78
CA ASN A 62 -6.47 4.00 -10.26
C ASN A 62 -6.73 2.71 -9.44
N ILE A 63 -7.28 2.82 -8.23
CA ILE A 63 -7.42 1.69 -7.31
C ILE A 63 -8.35 0.61 -7.84
N GLY A 64 -9.43 0.98 -8.54
CA GLY A 64 -10.36 0.00 -9.13
C GLY A 64 -9.67 -0.94 -10.12
N ASN A 65 -8.83 -0.40 -11.01
CA ASN A 65 -8.07 -1.21 -11.98
C ASN A 65 -7.03 -2.10 -11.30
N GLN A 66 -6.36 -1.59 -10.26
CA GLN A 66 -5.38 -2.35 -9.50
C GLN A 66 -6.05 -3.52 -8.74
N LEU A 67 -7.22 -3.27 -8.14
CA LEU A 67 -8.00 -4.28 -7.43
C LEU A 67 -8.47 -5.38 -8.40
N ALA A 68 -9.05 -5.00 -9.53
CA ALA A 68 -9.48 -5.95 -10.56
C ALA A 68 -8.32 -6.82 -11.07
N THR A 69 -7.14 -6.21 -11.28
CA THR A 69 -5.94 -6.95 -11.71
C THR A 69 -5.48 -7.92 -10.63
N ARG A 70 -5.48 -7.50 -9.36
CA ARG A 70 -5.12 -8.34 -8.21
C ARG A 70 -6.07 -9.52 -8.07
N ASP A 71 -7.37 -9.31 -8.23
CA ASP A 71 -8.38 -10.35 -8.08
C ASP A 71 -8.26 -11.37 -9.21
N LEU A 72 -8.12 -10.91 -10.46
CA LEU A 72 -7.85 -11.79 -11.60
C LEU A 72 -6.59 -12.65 -11.38
N MET A 73 -5.51 -12.07 -10.87
CA MET A 73 -4.27 -12.82 -10.59
C MET A 73 -4.43 -13.81 -9.42
N THR A 74 -5.32 -13.53 -8.47
CA THR A 74 -5.69 -14.45 -7.40
C THR A 74 -6.42 -15.66 -7.98
N ASP A 75 -7.41 -15.42 -8.85
CA ASP A 75 -8.21 -16.47 -9.50
C ASP A 75 -7.35 -17.36 -10.40
N VAL A 76 -6.42 -16.77 -11.17
CA VAL A 76 -5.50 -17.53 -12.03
C VAL A 76 -4.61 -18.46 -11.21
N ARG A 77 -4.06 -17.98 -10.09
CA ARG A 77 -3.23 -18.82 -9.19
C ARG A 77 -4.06 -19.92 -8.52
N ALA A 78 -5.32 -19.66 -8.21
CA ALA A 78 -6.22 -20.65 -7.63
C ALA A 78 -6.58 -21.75 -8.65
N ALA A 79 -6.74 -21.39 -9.93
CA ALA A 79 -7.05 -22.32 -11.01
C ALA A 79 -5.83 -23.16 -11.46
N ASP A 80 -4.62 -22.62 -11.37
CA ASP A 80 -3.38 -23.34 -11.65
C ASP A 80 -2.31 -22.98 -10.61
N PRO A 81 -2.14 -23.80 -9.54
CA PRO A 81 -1.16 -23.56 -8.49
C PRO A 81 0.30 -23.63 -8.96
N LEU A 82 0.56 -24.26 -10.12
CA LEU A 82 1.88 -24.32 -10.74
C LEU A 82 2.12 -23.12 -11.67
N PHE A 83 1.11 -22.27 -11.87
CA PHE A 83 1.23 -21.02 -12.62
C PHE A 83 2.13 -20.04 -11.87
N THR A 84 3.42 -20.18 -12.13
CA THR A 84 4.40 -19.12 -11.92
C THR A 84 4.23 -18.17 -13.10
N GLY A 85 3.26 -17.24 -13.01
CA GLY A 85 2.94 -16.36 -14.14
C GLY A 85 4.18 -15.77 -14.80
N GLN A 86 4.13 -15.51 -16.12
CA GLN A 86 5.24 -14.94 -16.91
C GLN A 86 5.85 -13.64 -16.33
N GLY A 87 5.21 -13.04 -15.31
CA GLY A 87 5.64 -11.86 -14.57
C GLY A 87 6.56 -12.09 -13.37
N HIS A 88 6.85 -13.33 -12.94
CA HIS A 88 7.90 -13.60 -11.93
C HIS A 88 9.32 -13.49 -12.52
N LYS A 89 9.57 -12.52 -13.41
CA LYS A 89 10.89 -11.88 -13.39
C LYS A 89 11.02 -11.36 -11.98
N GLY A 90 11.86 -12.00 -11.15
CA GLY A 90 11.96 -11.78 -9.71
C GLY A 90 11.77 -10.31 -9.40
N GLN A 91 10.87 -10.00 -8.44
CA GLN A 91 10.46 -8.63 -8.10
C GLN A 91 11.66 -7.71 -8.26
N ARG A 92 11.57 -6.80 -9.25
CA ARG A 92 12.69 -5.92 -9.60
C ARG A 92 13.25 -5.36 -8.29
N SER A 93 14.54 -5.56 -8.07
CA SER A 93 15.18 -5.08 -6.85
C SER A 93 14.89 -3.59 -6.67
N PHE A 94 14.57 -3.22 -5.43
CA PHE A 94 14.34 -1.83 -5.08
C PHE A 94 15.52 -0.97 -5.54
N SER A 95 15.24 0.02 -6.39
CA SER A 95 16.27 0.81 -7.04
C SER A 95 16.47 2.18 -6.38
N LYS A 96 17.56 2.87 -6.72
CA LYS A 96 17.76 4.27 -6.33
C LYS A 96 16.66 5.19 -6.88
N GLN A 97 16.12 4.86 -8.06
CA GLN A 97 15.05 5.62 -8.68
C GLN A 97 13.75 5.47 -7.89
N ASP A 98 13.44 4.27 -7.39
CA ASP A 98 12.28 4.03 -6.52
C ASP A 98 12.39 4.82 -5.21
N ARG A 99 13.58 4.81 -4.58
CA ARG A 99 13.84 5.66 -3.40
C ARG A 99 13.62 7.13 -3.69
N SER A 100 14.12 7.64 -4.82
CA SER A 100 13.94 9.04 -5.19
C SER A 100 12.47 9.37 -5.43
N ARG A 101 11.72 8.49 -6.12
CA ARG A 101 10.30 8.66 -6.39
C ARG A 101 9.49 8.67 -5.09
N PHE A 102 9.77 7.73 -4.20
CA PHE A 102 9.14 7.65 -2.89
C PHE A 102 9.37 8.91 -2.06
N LEU A 103 10.62 9.37 -1.92
CA LEU A 103 10.93 10.57 -1.15
C LEU A 103 10.24 11.82 -1.72
N ASN A 104 10.24 11.98 -3.04
CA ASN A 104 9.60 13.13 -3.69
C ASN A 104 8.07 13.11 -3.46
N ASN A 105 7.43 11.97 -3.67
CA ASN A 105 5.99 11.86 -3.51
C ASN A 105 5.56 11.93 -2.04
N LEU A 106 6.33 11.36 -1.12
CA LEU A 106 6.08 11.48 0.31
C LEU A 106 6.15 12.94 0.76
N GLU A 107 7.18 13.69 0.36
CA GLU A 107 7.32 15.12 0.67
C GLU A 107 6.13 15.93 0.16
N MET A 108 5.72 15.72 -1.10
CA MET A 108 4.55 16.39 -1.67
C MET A 108 3.27 16.05 -0.92
N THR A 109 3.12 14.79 -0.50
CA THR A 109 1.95 14.29 0.24
C THR A 109 1.89 14.91 1.63
N ILE A 110 3.02 14.97 2.34
CA ILE A 110 3.11 15.62 3.66
C ILE A 110 2.70 17.10 3.56
N ARG A 111 3.23 17.84 2.57
CA ARG A 111 2.88 19.25 2.36
C ARG A 111 1.39 19.44 2.08
N LYS A 112 0.78 18.53 1.31
CA LYS A 112 -0.66 18.59 1.02
C LYS A 112 -1.52 18.44 2.28
N VAL A 113 -1.07 17.62 3.23
CA VAL A 113 -1.78 17.38 4.50
C VAL A 113 -1.53 18.50 5.51
N THR A 114 -0.32 19.04 5.59
CA THR A 114 0.07 20.04 6.61
C THR A 114 -0.19 21.49 6.19
N GLY A 115 -0.34 21.75 4.89
CA GLY A 115 -0.60 23.08 4.33
C GLY A 115 -2.08 23.41 4.10
N GLY A 116 -2.99 22.57 4.60
CA GLY A 116 -4.45 22.77 4.58
C GLY A 116 -4.98 23.40 5.86
#